data_AF-A0A536A2V5-F1
#
_entry.id   AF-A0A536A2V5-F1
#
_cell.length_a   1.000
_cell.length_b   1.000
_cell.length_c   1.000
_cell.angle_alpha   90.00
_cell.angle_beta   90.00
_cell.angle_gamma   90.00
#
_symmetry.space_group_name_H-M   'P 1'
#
loop_
_entity.id
_entity.type
_entity.pdbx_description
1 polymer ?
#
loop_
_entity_poly.entity_id
_entity_poly.type
_entity_poly.pdbx_seq_one_letter_code
_entity_poly.pdbx_strand_id
1 'polypeptide(L)'
;HISIDGIGRELRGHGNGPIDAFVQALNKGDVADFKVLSYTEHALEQGAQAQAIAYIQILTSSAATFFGAAIDTNIELAAVKAVLSALNRSQHYHG
;
A
#
# COMPACT_ATOMS: atom_id res chain seq x y z
N HIS A 1 6.20 -5.96 -10.20
CA HIS A 1 7.62 -5.76 -9.85
C HIS A 1 7.68 -4.64 -8.83
N ILE A 2 8.39 -4.84 -7.73
CA ILE A 2 8.69 -3.78 -6.75
C ILE A 2 10.21 -3.61 -6.66
N SER A 3 10.68 -2.48 -6.17
CA SER A 3 12.11 -2.28 -5.87
C SER A 3 12.29 -2.17 -4.36
N ILE A 4 13.18 -2.99 -3.80
CA ILE A 4 13.57 -2.97 -2.38
C ILE A 4 15.05 -2.61 -2.35
N ASP A 5 15.40 -1.50 -1.71
CA ASP A 5 16.77 -0.96 -1.66
C ASP A 5 17.42 -0.84 -3.06
N GLY A 6 16.61 -0.50 -4.06
CA GLY A 6 17.05 -0.37 -5.46
C GLY A 6 17.08 -1.70 -6.25
N ILE A 7 16.84 -2.84 -5.61
CA ILE A 7 16.85 -4.16 -6.24
C ILE A 7 15.42 -4.57 -6.61
N GLY A 8 15.19 -4.77 -7.90
CA GLY A 8 13.91 -5.24 -8.43
C GLY A 8 13.59 -6.67 -7.97
N ARG A 9 12.38 -6.88 -7.44
CA ARG A 9 11.85 -8.20 -7.05
C ARG A 9 10.46 -8.44 -7.65
N GLU A 10 10.21 -9.70 -7.98
CA GLU A 10 8.87 -10.21 -8.29
C GLU A 10 8.27 -10.79 -7.01
N LEU A 11 7.06 -10.36 -6.68
CA LEU A 11 6.30 -10.90 -5.56
C LEU A 11 5.01 -11.49 -6.08
N ARG A 12 4.56 -12.57 -5.44
CA ARG A 12 3.27 -13.21 -5.72
C ARG A 12 2.50 -13.32 -4.42
N GLY A 13 1.25 -12.92 -4.47
CA GLY A 13 0.32 -13.02 -3.36
C GLY A 13 -1.07 -13.34 -3.86
N HIS A 14 -1.86 -13.92 -2.98
CA HIS A 14 -3.26 -14.23 -3.19
C HIS A 14 -4.05 -13.60 -2.05
N GLY A 15 -5.28 -13.21 -2.30
CA GLY A 15 -6.13 -12.56 -1.32
C GLY A 15 -7.53 -12.36 -1.86
N ASN A 16 -8.41 -11.83 -1.03
CA ASN A 16 -9.82 -11.56 -1.35
C ASN A 16 -10.02 -10.36 -2.30
N GLY A 17 -8.93 -9.71 -2.70
CA GLY A 17 -8.89 -8.62 -3.66
C GLY A 17 -7.45 -8.17 -3.94
N PRO A 18 -7.23 -7.22 -4.86
CA PRO A 18 -5.90 -6.76 -5.27
C PRO A 18 -5.04 -6.24 -4.11
N ILE A 19 -5.65 -5.45 -3.21
CA ILE A 19 -4.95 -4.88 -2.04
C ILE A 19 -4.54 -5.97 -1.06
N ASP A 20 -5.46 -6.88 -0.72
CA ASP A 20 -5.17 -8.01 0.19
C ASP A 20 -4.10 -8.93 -0.41
N ALA A 21 -4.21 -9.27 -1.69
CA ALA A 21 -3.19 -10.04 -2.39
C ALA A 21 -1.82 -9.35 -2.36
N PHE A 22 -1.78 -8.03 -2.55
CA PHE A 22 -0.54 -7.25 -2.50
C PHE A 22 0.07 -7.20 -1.10
N VAL A 23 -0.74 -6.94 -0.07
CA VAL A 23 -0.31 -6.95 1.35
C VAL A 23 0.23 -8.33 1.73
N GLN A 24 -0.45 -9.41 1.33
CA GLN A 24 0.03 -10.76 1.56
C GLN A 24 1.32 -11.06 0.81
N ALA A 25 1.50 -10.55 -0.41
CA ALA A 25 2.73 -10.72 -1.18
C ALA A 25 3.92 -10.06 -0.47
N LEU A 26 3.73 -8.88 0.11
CA LEU A 26 4.76 -8.16 0.88
C LEU A 26 5.11 -8.87 2.18
N ASN A 27 4.10 -9.30 2.94
CA ASN A 27 4.29 -10.02 4.20
C ASN A 27 4.97 -11.38 3.98
N LYS A 28 4.55 -12.16 2.97
CA LYS A 28 5.12 -13.49 2.67
C LYS A 28 6.49 -13.41 1.97
N GLY A 29 6.80 -12.30 1.33
CA GLY A 29 8.07 -12.07 0.65
C GLY A 29 9.18 -11.58 1.57
N ASP A 30 8.99 -11.62 2.89
CA ASP A 30 9.89 -11.07 3.92
C ASP A 30 10.28 -9.60 3.66
N VAL A 31 9.36 -8.81 3.09
CA VAL A 31 9.60 -7.39 2.77
C VAL A 31 9.26 -6.49 3.94
N ALA A 32 8.12 -6.75 4.58
CA ALA A 32 7.64 -6.01 5.75
C ALA A 32 6.68 -6.90 6.55
N ASP A 33 6.52 -6.64 7.84
CA ASP A 33 5.50 -7.25 8.69
C ASP A 33 4.55 -6.17 9.21
N PHE A 34 3.33 -6.15 8.66
CA PHE A 34 2.31 -5.16 8.98
C PHE A 34 0.88 -5.65 8.73
N LYS A 35 -0.08 -4.91 9.29
CA LYS A 35 -1.51 -5.08 9.07
C LYS A 35 -2.13 -3.79 8.56
N VAL A 36 -3.08 -3.90 7.64
CA VAL A 36 -3.94 -2.75 7.28
C VAL A 36 -5.01 -2.59 8.36
N LEU A 37 -5.11 -1.40 8.94
CA LEU A 37 -6.11 -1.06 9.96
C LEU A 37 -7.33 -0.36 9.36
N SER A 38 -7.10 0.52 8.40
CA SER A 38 -8.18 1.24 7.73
C SER A 38 -7.83 1.52 6.27
N TYR A 39 -8.89 1.62 5.47
CA TYR A 39 -8.87 1.90 4.06
C TYR A 39 -10.05 2.81 3.74
N THR A 40 -9.75 3.94 3.12
CA THR A 40 -10.75 4.88 2.62
C THR A 40 -10.32 5.39 1.28
N GLU A 41 -11.24 5.45 0.33
CA GLU A 41 -10.98 6.00 -0.99
C GLU A 41 -12.17 6.76 -1.52
N HIS A 42 -11.90 7.64 -2.47
CA HIS A 42 -12.95 8.31 -3.23
C HIS A 42 -12.41 8.80 -4.58
N ALA A 43 -13.34 8.98 -5.52
CA ALA A 43 -13.04 9.69 -6.76
C ALA A 43 -12.86 11.19 -6.47
N LEU A 44 -11.82 11.78 -7.04
CA LEU A 44 -11.54 13.22 -6.98
C LEU A 44 -12.33 14.00 -8.03
N GLU A 45 -12.60 13.38 -9.17
CA GLU A 45 -13.29 13.99 -10.29
C GLU A 45 -14.34 13.04 -10.86
N GLN A 46 -15.26 13.57 -11.68
CA GLN A 46 -16.23 12.77 -12.42
C GLN A 46 -15.86 12.72 -13.91
N GLY A 47 -16.08 11.58 -14.55
CA GLY A 47 -15.85 11.39 -15.99
C GLY A 47 -14.79 10.32 -16.30
N ALA A 48 -14.52 10.10 -17.59
CA ALA A 48 -13.66 9.01 -18.07
C ALA A 48 -12.16 9.16 -17.70
N GLN A 49 -11.76 10.33 -17.18
CA GLN A 49 -10.40 10.62 -16.67
C GLN A 49 -10.40 10.82 -15.15
N ALA A 50 -11.46 10.38 -14.47
CA ALA A 50 -11.59 10.54 -13.02
C ALA A 50 -10.39 9.92 -12.30
N GLN A 51 -9.69 10.75 -11.52
CA GLN A 51 -8.67 10.28 -10.61
C GLN A 51 -9.33 9.77 -9.32
N ALA A 52 -8.76 8.74 -8.73
CA ALA A 52 -9.11 8.25 -7.41
C ALA A 52 -7.98 8.56 -6.43
N ILE A 53 -8.34 8.86 -5.19
CA ILE A 53 -7.41 8.93 -4.07
C ILE A 53 -7.71 7.82 -3.09
N ALA A 54 -6.67 7.16 -2.60
CA ALA A 54 -6.76 6.16 -1.54
C ALA A 54 -5.93 6.60 -0.33
N TYR A 55 -6.47 6.32 0.85
CA TYR A 55 -5.83 6.50 2.15
C TYR A 55 -5.80 5.15 2.87
N ILE A 56 -4.62 4.76 3.34
CA ILE A 56 -4.38 3.49 4.04
C ILE A 56 -3.76 3.79 5.40
N GLN A 57 -4.22 3.13 6.46
CA GLN A 57 -3.49 3.09 7.73
C GLN A 57 -2.92 1.70 7.93
N ILE A 58 -1.64 1.62 8.31
CA ILE A 58 -1.00 0.36 8.68
C ILE A 58 -0.59 0.35 10.15
N LEU A 59 -0.56 -0.85 10.73
CA LEU A 59 0.06 -1.17 12.01
C LEU A 59 1.27 -2.05 11.74
N THR A 60 2.44 -1.61 12.18
CA THR A 60 3.68 -2.36 12.07
C THR A 60 3.85 -3.31 13.25
N SER A 61 4.77 -4.28 13.13
CA SER A 61 5.13 -5.21 14.21
C SER A 61 5.68 -4.52 15.47
N SER A 62 6.24 -3.31 15.34
CA SER A 62 6.66 -2.46 16.48
C SER A 62 5.52 -1.73 17.18
N ALA A 63 4.27 -2.04 16.85
CA ALA A 63 3.05 -1.39 17.34
C ALA A 63 2.91 0.10 16.98
N ALA A 64 3.73 0.60 16.06
CA ALA A 64 3.58 1.95 15.51
C ALA A 64 2.60 1.95 14.31
N THR A 65 1.83 3.05 14.18
CA THR A 65 0.90 3.23 13.06
C THR A 65 1.37 4.30 12.09
N PHE A 66 1.14 4.06 10.80
CA PHE A 66 1.52 4.98 9.74
C PHE A 66 0.39 5.09 8.73
N PHE A 67 0.21 6.29 8.20
CA PHE A 67 -0.73 6.52 7.10
C PHE A 67 -0.03 6.43 5.75
N GLY A 68 -0.81 6.15 4.73
CA GLY A 68 -0.57 5.89 3.32
C GLY A 68 -1.50 6.79 2.51
N ALA A 69 -1.02 7.47 1.47
CA ALA A 69 -1.92 8.15 0.53
C ALA A 69 -1.33 8.12 -0.87
N ALA A 70 -2.18 7.96 -1.89
CA ALA A 70 -1.80 8.08 -3.28
C ALA A 70 -3.01 8.37 -4.18
N ILE A 71 -2.72 9.02 -5.31
CA ILE A 71 -3.67 9.33 -6.37
C ILE A 71 -3.30 8.50 -7.61
N ASP A 72 -4.30 7.94 -8.26
CA ASP A 72 -4.15 7.25 -9.54
C ASP A 72 -5.49 7.29 -10.31
N THR A 73 -5.43 7.22 -11.64
CA THR A 73 -6.62 7.05 -12.49
C THR A 73 -7.28 5.67 -12.32
N ASN A 74 -6.57 4.71 -11.75
CA ASN A 74 -7.10 3.40 -11.35
C ASN A 74 -7.15 3.31 -9.82
N ILE A 75 -8.36 3.10 -9.30
CA ILE A 75 -8.63 3.02 -7.86
C ILE A 75 -7.82 1.94 -7.14
N GLU A 76 -7.63 0.78 -7.76
CA GLU A 76 -6.82 -0.31 -7.21
C GLU A 76 -5.33 0.08 -7.15
N LEU A 77 -4.83 0.76 -8.18
CA LEU A 77 -3.44 1.25 -8.20
C LEU A 77 -3.22 2.38 -7.19
N ALA A 78 -4.20 3.27 -6.99
CA ALA A 78 -4.13 4.28 -5.94
C ALA A 78 -3.98 3.61 -4.57
N ALA A 79 -4.76 2.57 -4.29
CA ALA A 79 -4.66 1.83 -3.04
C ALA A 79 -3.31 1.12 -2.85
N VAL A 80 -2.80 0.42 -3.88
CA VAL A 80 -1.48 -0.23 -3.85
C VAL A 80 -0.37 0.79 -3.57
N LYS A 81 -0.41 1.95 -4.24
CA LYS A 81 0.55 3.04 -4.02
C LYS A 81 0.41 3.63 -2.61
N ALA A 82 -0.79 3.72 -2.06
CA ALA A 82 -1.03 4.20 -0.70
C ALA A 82 -0.42 3.24 0.35
N VAL A 83 -0.52 1.92 0.15
CA VAL A 83 0.16 0.92 1.00
C VAL A 83 1.67 1.13 0.98
N LEU A 84 2.27 1.24 -0.21
CA LEU A 84 3.71 1.50 -0.36
C LEU A 84 4.14 2.82 0.31
N SER A 85 3.33 3.86 0.16
CA SER A 85 3.53 5.17 0.80
C SER A 85 3.55 5.06 2.33
N ALA A 86 2.69 4.24 2.92
CA ALA A 86 2.68 3.98 4.36
C ALA A 86 3.92 3.19 4.82
N LEU A 87 4.30 2.15 4.08
CA LEU A 87 5.46 1.32 4.39
C LEU A 87 6.77 2.11 4.29
N ASN A 88 6.96 2.88 3.23
CA ASN A 88 8.17 3.69 3.09
C ASN A 88 8.29 4.69 4.26
N ARG A 89 7.17 5.29 4.70
CA ARG A 89 7.16 6.13 5.90
C ARG A 89 7.54 5.37 7.17
N SER A 90 7.10 4.13 7.34
CA SER A 90 7.47 3.33 8.51
C SER A 90 8.95 2.96 8.53
N GLN A 91 9.60 2.76 7.38
CA GLN A 91 11.03 2.45 7.30
C GLN A 91 11.93 3.64 7.66
N HIS A 92 11.46 4.87 7.41
CA HIS A 92 12.17 6.09 7.79
C HIS A 92 11.92 6.51 9.26
N TYR A 93 11.12 5.74 10.01
CA TYR A 93 10.87 6.01 11.42
C TYR A 93 11.98 5.39 12.27
N HIS A 94 12.89 6.24 12.76
CA HIS A 94 13.84 5.89 13.80
C HIS A 94 13.20 6.29 15.15
N GLY A 95 12.50 5.34 15.77
CA GLY A 95 11.95 5.49 17.13
C GLY A 95 13.04 5.62 18.18
#